data_AF-A0A401L9N3-F1
#
_entry.id   AF-A0A401L9N3-F1
#
_cell.length_a   1.000
_cell.length_b   1.000
_cell.length_c   1.000
_cell.angle_alpha   90.00
_cell.angle_beta   90.00
_cell.angle_gamma   90.00
#
_symmetry.space_group_name_H-M   'P 1'
#
loop_
_entity.id
_entity.type
_entity.pdbx_description
1 polymer ?
#
loop_
_entity_poly.entity_id
_entity_poly.type
_entity_poly.pdbx_seq_one_letter_code
_entity_poly.pdbx_strand_id
1 'polypeptide(L)'
;MPLAPEIQQFILGFKSQWDGSVNSACQDFFEARHASLESANPNPSIQFENNVKYGPDPRHRLDVFWPADATSTNATLPVVVYFHGGAFKLGDNTITPHMHANIGRFFASKGMVGVLGTYRLLPEARFPDGQEDIASALSWLHSNVHQYGGSRNAIFALGQSAGGGHLAMSLYSGRLKTDEGQSLVRGVLLLSAALKYDLSKKGRRESMEQYYATTDHAIIHSRSAYGIFHALPLVEDADVVAVPTPELFLMLAEWDFEECVQGNLDFVRLFAERQRHLPRFEVLPGHNHVSYALSIGLPGDEVGPKIADWHKTQSGMDSCIVAKKKSTGSTVMSQHLFMWPIVLQILGLVDAFALIWLLSFFLPRKETIVENAEKAQANERRVMELEQEIAISLHEDQSRLLHKINVLEIALADSTPESNAGTSADELVVGRRLLRNLHLDVGQTILGILQHNRSYLEAERRVNLIEDSRRETAGRNDTEFWVAIGERAQEEERRLQERIENGDTQEDSACPCIIM
;
A
#
# COMPACT_ATOMS: atom_id res chain seq x y z
N MET A 1 -13.77 -8.45 -7.23
CA MET A 1 -13.78 -8.10 -8.66
C MET A 1 -13.19 -6.72 -8.78
N PRO A 2 -12.35 -6.44 -9.78
CA PRO A 2 -11.85 -5.10 -9.99
C PRO A 2 -13.01 -4.15 -10.37
N LEU A 3 -12.74 -2.84 -10.37
CA LEU A 3 -13.71 -1.84 -10.83
C LEU A 3 -14.27 -2.19 -12.20
N ALA A 4 -15.52 -1.80 -12.46
CA ALA A 4 -16.17 -2.03 -13.74
C ALA A 4 -15.29 -1.52 -14.90
N PRO A 5 -15.19 -2.25 -16.04
CA PRO A 5 -14.28 -1.90 -17.14
C PRO A 5 -14.44 -0.46 -17.65
N GLU A 6 -15.66 0.08 -17.63
CA GLU A 6 -15.96 1.47 -17.97
C GLU A 6 -15.28 2.50 -17.04
N ILE A 7 -15.18 2.20 -15.74
CA ILE A 7 -14.52 3.05 -14.75
C ILE A 7 -13.02 3.00 -14.97
N GLN A 8 -12.48 1.81 -15.22
CA GLN A 8 -11.05 1.64 -15.52
C GLN A 8 -10.66 2.38 -16.79
N GLN A 9 -11.45 2.27 -17.87
CA GLN A 9 -11.20 2.99 -19.12
C GLN A 9 -11.29 4.51 -18.93
N PHE A 10 -12.24 5.00 -18.13
CA PHE A 10 -12.32 6.42 -17.81
C PHE A 10 -11.07 6.92 -17.07
N ILE A 11 -10.60 6.19 -16.04
CA ILE A 11 -9.39 6.55 -15.30
C ILE A 11 -8.16 6.50 -16.21
N LEU A 12 -8.05 5.45 -17.04
CA LEU A 12 -6.97 5.26 -18.00
C LEU A 12 -6.90 6.39 -19.04
N GLY A 13 -8.01 7.08 -19.30
CA GLY A 13 -8.04 8.27 -20.16
C GLY A 13 -7.20 9.44 -19.64
N PHE A 14 -7.04 9.56 -18.32
CA PHE A 14 -6.21 10.60 -17.70
C PHE A 14 -4.80 10.11 -17.36
N LYS A 15 -4.65 8.82 -17.00
CA LYS A 15 -3.40 8.27 -16.46
C LYS A 15 -2.89 9.15 -15.30
N SER A 16 -1.61 9.52 -15.33
CA SER A 16 -0.94 10.35 -14.32
C SER A 16 -1.17 11.85 -14.48
N GLN A 17 -1.99 12.29 -15.44
CA GLN A 17 -2.36 13.69 -15.55
C GLN A 17 -3.24 14.10 -14.38
N TRP A 18 -2.88 15.21 -13.72
CA TRP A 18 -3.65 15.74 -12.61
C TRP A 18 -3.68 17.26 -12.63
N ASP A 19 -4.89 17.80 -12.75
CA ASP A 19 -5.20 19.23 -12.61
C ASP A 19 -6.65 19.43 -12.17
N GLY A 20 -7.11 20.68 -12.14
CA GLY A 20 -8.49 21.01 -11.78
C GLY A 20 -9.54 20.40 -12.72
N SER A 21 -9.24 20.25 -14.02
CA SER A 21 -10.17 19.66 -14.99
C SER A 21 -10.33 18.16 -14.78
N VAL A 22 -9.25 17.45 -14.44
CA VAL A 22 -9.30 16.03 -14.07
C VAL A 22 -10.14 15.83 -12.81
N ASN A 23 -9.99 16.71 -11.81
CA ASN A 23 -10.81 16.66 -10.59
C ASN A 23 -12.29 16.83 -10.91
N SER A 24 -12.66 17.84 -11.71
CA SER A 24 -14.06 18.06 -12.10
C SER A 24 -14.63 16.90 -12.91
N ALA A 25 -13.88 16.40 -13.90
CA ALA A 25 -14.31 15.25 -14.69
C ALA A 25 -14.53 14.00 -13.83
N CYS A 26 -13.62 13.72 -12.89
CA CYS A 26 -13.78 12.61 -11.96
C CYS A 26 -15.00 12.81 -11.05
N GLN A 27 -15.18 14.01 -10.48
CA GLN A 27 -16.34 14.32 -9.63
C GLN A 27 -17.65 14.04 -10.37
N ASP A 28 -17.82 14.57 -11.59
CA ASP A 28 -19.03 14.35 -12.39
C ASP A 28 -19.25 12.87 -12.71
N PHE A 29 -18.18 12.16 -13.10
CA PHE A 29 -18.24 10.76 -13.49
C PHE A 29 -18.61 9.82 -12.34
N PHE A 30 -18.04 10.05 -11.15
CA PHE A 30 -18.32 9.24 -9.96
C PHE A 30 -19.64 9.64 -9.31
N GLU A 31 -19.99 10.93 -9.27
CA GLU A 31 -21.28 11.41 -8.76
C GLU A 31 -22.46 10.75 -9.48
N ALA A 32 -22.43 10.73 -10.82
CA ALA A 32 -23.50 10.10 -11.61
C ALA A 32 -23.67 8.60 -11.28
N ARG A 33 -22.58 7.90 -10.95
CA ARG A 33 -22.61 6.47 -10.60
C ARG A 33 -23.13 6.23 -9.20
N HIS A 34 -22.72 7.04 -8.24
CA HIS A 34 -23.22 6.97 -6.87
C HIS A 34 -24.70 7.33 -6.80
N ALA A 35 -25.13 8.38 -7.53
CA ALA A 35 -26.54 8.72 -7.64
C ALA A 35 -27.37 7.57 -8.25
N SER A 36 -26.87 6.93 -9.30
CA SER A 36 -27.51 5.75 -9.89
C SER A 36 -27.60 4.58 -8.90
N LEU A 37 -26.52 4.32 -8.15
CA LEU A 37 -26.46 3.25 -7.16
C LEU A 37 -27.42 3.49 -5.98
N GLU A 38 -27.45 4.71 -5.41
CA GLU A 38 -28.35 5.06 -4.31
C GLU A 38 -29.82 5.02 -4.76
N SER A 39 -30.12 5.47 -5.99
CA SER A 39 -31.47 5.34 -6.55
C SER A 39 -31.90 3.89 -6.75
N ALA A 40 -30.97 3.00 -7.13
CA ALA A 40 -31.27 1.59 -7.35
C ALA A 40 -31.37 0.80 -6.03
N ASN A 41 -30.56 1.17 -5.02
CA ASN A 41 -30.43 0.47 -3.75
C ASN A 41 -30.38 1.47 -2.58
N PRO A 42 -31.50 2.12 -2.23
CA PRO A 42 -31.52 3.02 -1.08
C PRO A 42 -31.24 2.22 0.19
N ASN A 43 -30.31 2.70 1.02
CA ASN A 43 -29.97 2.06 2.29
C ASN A 43 -30.56 2.83 3.49
N PRO A 44 -31.79 2.51 3.95
CA PRO A 44 -32.42 3.22 5.06
C PRO A 44 -31.81 2.86 6.43
N SER A 45 -30.87 1.90 6.49
CA SER A 45 -30.27 1.44 7.73
C SER A 45 -29.06 2.28 8.19
N ILE A 46 -28.73 3.35 7.47
CA ILE A 46 -27.64 4.27 7.83
C ILE A 46 -28.23 5.56 8.38
N GLN A 47 -27.77 5.95 9.56
CA GLN A 47 -28.01 7.26 10.15
C GLN A 47 -26.83 8.18 9.83
N PHE A 48 -27.08 9.48 9.79
CA PHE A 48 -26.01 10.47 9.60
C PHE A 48 -26.31 11.76 10.36
N GLU A 49 -25.25 12.44 10.78
CA GLU A 49 -25.28 13.77 11.37
C GLU A 49 -24.17 14.61 10.74
N ASN A 50 -24.56 15.73 10.11
CA ASN A 50 -23.62 16.62 9.44
C ASN A 50 -23.25 17.80 10.32
N ASN A 51 -22.05 18.35 10.09
CA ASN A 51 -21.56 19.57 10.72
C ASN A 51 -21.40 19.50 12.25
N VAL A 52 -21.12 18.31 12.78
CA VAL A 52 -20.80 18.10 14.21
C VAL A 52 -19.54 18.89 14.55
N LYS A 53 -19.64 19.82 15.51
CA LYS A 53 -18.54 20.73 15.84
C LYS A 53 -17.52 20.08 16.76
N TYR A 54 -16.25 20.01 16.31
CA TYR A 54 -15.13 19.58 17.15
C TYR A 54 -14.31 20.75 17.72
N GLY A 55 -14.61 21.98 17.30
CA GLY A 55 -13.88 23.18 17.69
C GLY A 55 -14.58 24.47 17.26
N PRO A 56 -14.01 25.65 17.60
CA PRO A 56 -14.66 26.94 17.40
C PRO A 56 -14.64 27.45 15.95
N ASP A 57 -13.70 26.96 15.12
CA ASP A 57 -13.60 27.43 13.74
C ASP A 57 -14.80 26.95 12.90
N PRO A 58 -15.29 27.74 11.92
CA PRO A 58 -16.31 27.28 10.99
C PRO A 58 -15.98 25.95 10.29
N ARG A 59 -14.68 25.69 10.04
CA ARG A 59 -14.14 24.44 9.46
C ARG A 59 -13.86 23.34 10.46
N HIS A 60 -14.07 23.57 11.75
CA HIS A 60 -13.99 22.51 12.76
C HIS A 60 -15.26 21.68 12.81
N ARG A 61 -15.51 20.90 11.75
CA ARG A 61 -16.71 20.07 11.60
C ARG A 61 -16.40 18.62 11.20
N LEU A 62 -17.26 17.72 11.65
CA LEU A 62 -17.31 16.32 11.27
C LEU A 62 -18.69 16.00 10.66
N ASP A 63 -18.72 15.10 9.69
CA ASP A 63 -19.94 14.42 9.28
C ASP A 63 -19.82 12.96 9.70
N VAL A 64 -20.78 12.46 10.48
CA VAL A 64 -20.73 11.14 11.11
C VAL A 64 -21.83 10.27 10.53
N PHE A 65 -21.49 9.02 10.19
CA PHE A 65 -22.37 8.02 9.57
C PHE A 65 -22.28 6.73 10.39
N TRP A 66 -23.41 6.13 10.76
CA TRP A 66 -23.41 4.92 11.59
C TRP A 66 -24.63 4.01 11.30
N PRO A 67 -24.55 2.70 11.61
CA PRO A 67 -25.70 1.80 11.52
C PRO A 67 -26.83 2.23 12.46
N ALA A 68 -28.08 2.21 11.99
CA ALA A 68 -29.23 2.70 12.73
C ALA A 68 -29.49 1.99 14.07
N ASP A 69 -29.06 0.73 14.20
CA ASP A 69 -29.18 -0.09 15.40
C ASP A 69 -27.95 -0.02 16.32
N ALA A 70 -26.89 0.71 15.94
CA ALA A 70 -25.64 0.74 16.70
C ALA A 70 -25.83 1.30 18.12
N THR A 71 -26.64 2.35 18.27
CA THR A 71 -26.87 2.99 19.57
C THR A 71 -27.86 2.21 20.45
N SER A 72 -28.85 1.55 19.85
CA SER A 72 -29.85 0.76 20.60
C SER A 72 -29.29 -0.58 21.09
N THR A 73 -28.27 -1.12 20.43
CA THR A 73 -27.62 -2.39 20.78
C THR A 73 -26.40 -2.22 21.70
N ASN A 74 -26.04 -0.99 22.08
CA ASN A 74 -24.77 -0.67 22.75
C ASN A 74 -23.56 -1.28 22.01
N ALA A 75 -23.59 -1.24 20.67
CA ALA A 75 -22.50 -1.76 19.86
C ALA A 75 -21.20 -0.99 20.15
N THR A 76 -20.07 -1.66 19.99
CA THR A 76 -18.73 -1.07 20.07
C THR A 76 -18.04 -1.21 18.71
N LEU A 77 -18.45 -0.37 17.77
CA LEU A 77 -18.05 -0.47 16.37
C LEU A 77 -16.69 0.18 16.13
N PRO A 78 -15.86 -0.36 15.22
CA PRO A 78 -14.69 0.36 14.72
C PRO A 78 -15.08 1.70 14.10
N VAL A 79 -14.20 2.69 14.21
CA VAL A 79 -14.42 4.05 13.69
C VAL A 79 -13.41 4.31 12.59
N VAL A 80 -13.87 4.79 11.44
CA VAL A 80 -13.06 5.09 10.26
C VAL A 80 -13.20 6.57 9.95
N VAL A 81 -12.12 7.33 10.10
CA VAL A 81 -12.11 8.79 9.96
C VAL A 81 -11.35 9.17 8.71
N TYR A 82 -11.97 9.88 7.79
CA TYR A 82 -11.36 10.35 6.55
C TYR A 82 -11.15 11.87 6.57
N PHE A 83 -9.91 12.29 6.31
CA PHE A 83 -9.54 13.69 6.09
C PHE A 83 -9.25 13.91 4.60
N HIS A 84 -10.04 14.81 3.99
CA HIS A 84 -9.97 15.10 2.56
C HIS A 84 -8.62 15.68 2.13
N GLY A 85 -8.25 15.54 0.86
CA GLY A 85 -7.18 16.34 0.25
C GLY A 85 -7.70 17.63 -0.37
N GLY A 86 -6.94 18.19 -1.31
CA GLY A 86 -7.24 19.50 -1.92
C GLY A 86 -6.10 20.51 -1.78
N ALA A 87 -4.86 20.04 -1.81
CA ALA A 87 -3.66 20.87 -1.88
C ALA A 87 -3.59 21.99 -0.82
N PHE A 88 -4.06 21.71 0.41
CA PHE A 88 -4.06 22.64 1.56
C PHE A 88 -4.97 23.87 1.41
N LYS A 89 -5.65 24.02 0.27
CA LYS A 89 -6.42 25.22 -0.13
C LYS A 89 -7.89 24.92 -0.37
N LEU A 90 -8.20 23.67 -0.71
CA LEU A 90 -9.51 23.23 -1.16
C LEU A 90 -9.93 21.97 -0.42
N GLY A 91 -11.18 21.58 -0.64
CA GLY A 91 -11.77 20.34 -0.15
C GLY A 91 -12.72 20.56 1.01
N ASP A 92 -13.61 19.59 1.16
CA ASP A 92 -14.70 19.60 2.12
C ASP A 92 -15.18 18.17 2.36
N ASN A 93 -16.04 17.98 3.37
CA ASN A 93 -16.76 16.72 3.56
C ASN A 93 -17.78 16.49 2.43
N THR A 94 -18.31 17.57 1.86
CA THR A 94 -19.26 17.54 0.73
C THR A 94 -18.72 18.37 -0.43
N ILE A 95 -18.37 17.71 -1.54
CA ILE A 95 -17.99 18.33 -2.82
C ILE A 95 -19.08 18.14 -3.89
N THR A 96 -19.86 17.07 -3.80
CA THR A 96 -21.09 16.81 -4.57
C THR A 96 -22.11 16.18 -3.63
N PRO A 97 -23.40 16.00 -4.01
CA PRO A 97 -24.38 15.36 -3.14
C PRO A 97 -23.96 14.00 -2.56
N HIS A 98 -23.19 13.19 -3.31
CA HIS A 98 -22.72 11.89 -2.84
C HIS A 98 -21.23 11.89 -2.43
N MET A 99 -20.39 12.80 -2.92
CA MET A 99 -18.96 12.86 -2.56
C MET A 99 -18.73 13.92 -1.47
N HIS A 100 -18.06 13.66 -0.36
CA HIS A 100 -17.39 12.42 0.07
C HIS A 100 -18.29 11.53 0.94
N ALA A 101 -19.60 11.81 1.00
CA ALA A 101 -20.57 11.04 1.80
C ALA A 101 -20.55 9.54 1.47
N ASN A 102 -20.16 9.14 0.26
CA ASN A 102 -19.97 7.76 -0.16
C ASN A 102 -19.01 6.98 0.77
N ILE A 103 -17.95 7.64 1.25
CA ILE A 103 -16.96 7.03 2.15
C ILE A 103 -17.62 6.71 3.50
N GLY A 104 -18.28 7.70 4.11
CA GLY A 104 -18.96 7.52 5.39
C GLY A 104 -20.08 6.49 5.32
N ARG A 105 -20.91 6.55 4.26
CA ARG A 105 -21.99 5.59 4.00
C ARG A 105 -21.46 4.18 3.77
N PHE A 106 -20.35 4.02 3.05
CA PHE A 106 -19.74 2.72 2.84
C PHE A 106 -19.35 2.08 4.17
N PHE A 107 -18.59 2.78 5.03
CA PHE A 107 -18.17 2.21 6.32
C PHE A 107 -19.35 1.95 7.26
N ALA A 108 -20.36 2.84 7.29
CA ALA A 108 -21.62 2.58 7.99
C ALA A 108 -22.31 1.30 7.51
N SER A 109 -22.37 1.07 6.19
CA SER A 109 -22.94 -0.16 5.63
C SER A 109 -22.17 -1.44 5.98
N LYS A 110 -20.91 -1.30 6.43
CA LYS A 110 -20.05 -2.41 6.87
C LYS A 110 -20.05 -2.62 8.39
N GLY A 111 -20.96 -1.98 9.12
CA GLY A 111 -21.02 -2.10 10.57
C GLY A 111 -19.90 -1.36 11.27
N MET A 112 -19.49 -0.21 10.74
CA MET A 112 -18.47 0.68 11.32
C MET A 112 -19.06 2.08 11.47
N VAL A 113 -18.46 2.94 12.28
CA VAL A 113 -18.78 4.38 12.27
C VAL A 113 -17.88 5.04 11.23
N GLY A 114 -18.46 5.59 10.16
CA GLY A 114 -17.75 6.39 9.16
C GLY A 114 -17.77 7.86 9.54
N VAL A 115 -16.61 8.53 9.49
CA VAL A 115 -16.50 9.96 9.82
C VAL A 115 -15.74 10.69 8.72
N LEU A 116 -16.24 11.84 8.30
CA LEU A 116 -15.53 12.78 7.43
C LEU A 116 -15.13 14.00 8.26
N GLY A 117 -13.87 14.39 8.23
CA GLY A 117 -13.35 15.54 8.96
C GLY A 117 -12.82 16.62 8.03
N THR A 118 -13.23 17.87 8.27
CA THR A 118 -12.59 19.04 7.66
C THR A 118 -11.60 19.69 8.61
N TYR A 119 -10.72 20.52 8.06
CA TYR A 119 -9.71 21.30 8.77
C TYR A 119 -9.57 22.67 8.12
N ARG A 120 -8.92 23.63 8.80
CA ARG A 120 -8.71 24.99 8.28
C ARG A 120 -7.78 24.95 7.06
N LEU A 121 -8.06 25.79 6.07
CA LEU A 121 -7.36 25.83 4.78
C LEU A 121 -6.67 27.18 4.57
N LEU A 122 -5.72 27.23 3.66
CA LEU A 122 -5.19 28.48 3.13
C LEU A 122 -6.30 29.32 2.46
N PRO A 123 -6.22 30.67 2.52
CA PRO A 123 -5.16 31.48 3.13
C PRO A 123 -5.30 31.71 4.65
N GLU A 124 -6.42 31.32 5.26
CA GLU A 124 -6.73 31.58 6.67
C GLU A 124 -5.88 30.75 7.63
N ALA A 125 -5.48 29.54 7.21
CA ALA A 125 -4.67 28.61 7.99
C ALA A 125 -3.22 28.58 7.53
N ARG A 126 -2.30 28.42 8.47
CA ARG A 126 -0.86 28.25 8.23
C ARG A 126 -0.33 27.07 9.03
N PHE A 127 0.89 26.61 8.77
CA PHE A 127 1.53 25.64 9.65
C PHE A 127 1.65 26.25 11.07
N PRO A 128 1.25 25.56 12.16
CA PRO A 128 0.82 24.16 12.25
C PRO A 128 -0.71 23.88 12.24
N ASP A 129 -1.56 24.85 11.94
CA ASP A 129 -3.02 24.78 12.10
C ASP A 129 -3.66 23.47 11.61
N GLY A 130 -3.36 23.04 10.37
CA GLY A 130 -4.00 21.85 9.79
C GLY A 130 -3.69 20.54 10.52
N GLN A 131 -2.48 20.37 11.07
CA GLN A 131 -2.17 19.17 11.89
C GLN A 131 -2.79 19.28 13.30
N GLU A 132 -2.94 20.50 13.84
CA GLU A 132 -3.60 20.72 15.12
C GLU A 132 -5.11 20.48 15.02
N ASP A 133 -5.71 20.83 13.89
CA ASP A 133 -7.11 20.59 13.59
C ASP A 133 -7.41 19.08 13.49
N ILE A 134 -6.57 18.30 12.79
CA ILE A 134 -6.71 16.84 12.72
C ILE A 134 -6.57 16.21 14.11
N ALA A 135 -5.57 16.63 14.90
CA ALA A 135 -5.42 16.13 16.26
C ALA A 135 -6.63 16.47 17.14
N SER A 136 -7.19 17.67 17.00
CA SER A 136 -8.39 18.11 17.72
C SER A 136 -9.63 17.30 17.33
N ALA A 137 -9.82 17.04 16.03
CA ALA A 137 -10.90 16.19 15.53
C ALA A 137 -10.81 14.76 16.09
N LEU A 138 -9.60 14.17 16.11
CA LEU A 138 -9.38 12.82 16.65
C LEU A 138 -9.55 12.77 18.18
N SER A 139 -9.14 13.82 18.90
CA SER A 139 -9.36 13.95 20.34
C SER A 139 -10.85 14.06 20.68
N TRP A 140 -11.59 14.84 19.88
CA TRP A 140 -13.05 14.94 20.00
C TRP A 140 -13.72 13.59 19.77
N LEU A 141 -13.32 12.85 18.72
CA LEU A 141 -13.85 11.51 18.45
C LEU A 141 -13.52 10.53 19.56
N HIS A 142 -12.28 10.52 20.06
CA HIS A 142 -11.88 9.67 21.19
C HIS A 142 -12.77 9.90 22.43
N SER A 143 -13.24 11.13 22.63
CA SER A 143 -14.11 11.50 23.75
C SER A 143 -15.59 11.23 23.49
N ASN A 144 -16.07 11.38 22.26
CA ASN A 144 -17.50 11.48 21.96
C ASN A 144 -18.05 10.36 21.07
N VAL A 145 -17.22 9.57 20.36
CA VAL A 145 -17.70 8.65 19.31
C VAL A 145 -18.62 7.52 19.82
N HIS A 146 -18.60 7.24 21.12
CA HIS A 146 -19.51 6.31 21.78
C HIS A 146 -20.99 6.71 21.62
N GLN A 147 -21.31 7.99 21.44
CA GLN A 147 -22.67 8.46 21.19
C GLN A 147 -23.25 7.97 19.85
N TYR A 148 -22.37 7.51 18.94
CA TYR A 148 -22.71 6.90 17.65
C TYR A 148 -22.52 5.37 17.63
N GLY A 149 -22.31 4.74 18.79
CA GLY A 149 -21.98 3.32 18.90
C GLY A 149 -20.53 2.98 18.52
N GLY A 150 -19.65 3.99 18.39
CA GLY A 150 -18.25 3.79 18.05
C GLY A 150 -17.37 3.50 19.27
N SER A 151 -16.32 2.71 19.08
CA SER A 151 -15.32 2.41 20.09
C SER A 151 -14.14 3.40 20.00
N ARG A 152 -13.88 4.14 21.08
CA ARG A 152 -12.71 5.03 21.17
C ARG A 152 -11.36 4.28 21.05
N ASN A 153 -11.36 2.98 21.36
CA ASN A 153 -10.17 2.13 21.30
C ASN A 153 -9.92 1.56 19.89
N ALA A 154 -10.80 1.83 18.92
CA ALA A 154 -10.75 1.29 17.57
C ALA A 154 -10.97 2.39 16.52
N ILE A 155 -10.32 3.55 16.70
CA ILE A 155 -10.31 4.65 15.74
C ILE A 155 -9.18 4.46 14.72
N PHE A 156 -9.51 4.42 13.44
CA PHE A 156 -8.59 4.34 12.32
C PHE A 156 -8.69 5.64 11.52
N ALA A 157 -7.58 6.38 11.43
CA ALA A 157 -7.53 7.65 10.74
C ALA A 157 -6.93 7.49 9.35
N LEU A 158 -7.56 8.12 8.36
CA LEU A 158 -7.18 8.10 6.96
C LEU A 158 -7.04 9.53 6.48
N GLY A 159 -6.02 9.80 5.68
CA GLY A 159 -5.87 11.09 5.05
C GLY A 159 -5.47 10.93 3.59
N GLN A 160 -6.14 11.66 2.71
CA GLN A 160 -5.86 11.71 1.28
C GLN A 160 -5.02 12.93 0.93
N SER A 161 -3.94 12.76 0.16
CA SER A 161 -3.13 13.87 -0.35
C SER A 161 -2.73 14.88 0.75
N ALA A 162 -3.21 16.12 0.71
CA ALA A 162 -2.96 17.13 1.75
C ALA A 162 -3.46 16.70 3.14
N GLY A 163 -4.63 16.05 3.24
CA GLY A 163 -5.14 15.51 4.51
C GLY A 163 -4.25 14.39 5.06
N GLY A 164 -3.68 13.57 4.18
CA GLY A 164 -2.66 12.58 4.53
C GLY A 164 -1.37 13.23 5.04
N GLY A 165 -0.96 14.33 4.42
CA GLY A 165 0.17 15.14 4.90
C GLY A 165 -0.07 15.68 6.32
N HIS A 166 -1.22 16.31 6.59
CA HIS A 166 -1.57 16.78 7.93
C HIS A 166 -1.65 15.64 8.95
N LEU A 167 -2.24 14.50 8.57
CA LEU A 167 -2.35 13.34 9.46
C LEU A 167 -0.97 12.77 9.82
N ALA A 168 -0.07 12.64 8.83
CA ALA A 168 1.30 12.21 9.07
C ALA A 168 2.09 13.22 9.93
N MET A 169 1.95 14.53 9.68
CA MET A 169 2.57 15.55 10.54
C MET A 169 2.02 15.48 11.98
N SER A 170 0.71 15.25 12.16
CA SER A 170 0.10 15.07 13.48
C SER A 170 0.65 13.84 14.20
N LEU A 171 0.79 12.72 13.48
CA LEU A 171 1.35 11.47 14.01
C LEU A 171 2.80 11.68 14.49
N TYR A 172 3.67 12.19 13.62
CA TYR A 172 5.10 12.26 13.90
C TYR A 172 5.50 13.45 14.78
N SER A 173 4.66 14.48 14.88
CA SER A 173 4.83 15.53 15.89
C SER A 173 4.28 15.15 17.27
N GLY A 174 3.82 13.90 17.45
CA GLY A 174 3.37 13.35 18.74
C GLY A 174 2.00 13.82 19.20
N ARG A 175 1.18 14.40 18.31
CA ARG A 175 -0.14 14.98 18.66
C ARG A 175 -1.28 13.97 18.73
N LEU A 176 -1.08 12.76 18.22
CA LEU A 176 -2.11 11.72 18.21
C LEU A 176 -2.12 10.90 19.50
N LYS A 177 -1.98 11.57 20.65
CA LYS A 177 -1.98 10.96 21.98
C LYS A 177 -2.83 11.78 22.95
N THR A 178 -3.41 11.13 23.95
CA THR A 178 -4.03 11.80 25.10
C THR A 178 -2.96 12.39 26.02
N ASP A 179 -3.39 13.18 27.01
CA ASP A 179 -2.50 13.73 28.03
C ASP A 179 -1.81 12.62 28.86
N GLU A 180 -2.45 11.46 28.99
CA GLU A 180 -1.89 10.25 29.62
C GLU A 180 -0.99 9.43 28.68
N GLY A 181 -0.74 9.91 27.46
CA GLY A 181 0.14 9.28 26.48
C GLY A 181 -0.48 8.11 25.72
N GLN A 182 -1.79 7.85 25.87
CA GLN A 182 -2.49 6.81 25.11
C GLN A 182 -2.71 7.28 23.67
N SER A 183 -2.52 6.40 22.69
CA SER A 183 -2.79 6.77 21.29
C SER A 183 -4.27 7.08 21.07
N LEU A 184 -4.57 8.18 20.39
CA LEU A 184 -5.94 8.53 19.97
C LEU A 184 -6.48 7.61 18.86
N VAL A 185 -5.57 6.92 18.15
CA VAL A 185 -5.89 6.07 17.00
C VAL A 185 -5.18 4.73 17.09
N ARG A 186 -5.82 3.66 16.61
CA ARG A 186 -5.23 2.32 16.50
C ARG A 186 -4.39 2.18 15.23
N GLY A 187 -4.74 2.90 14.17
CA GLY A 187 -4.00 2.88 12.90
C GLY A 187 -4.12 4.21 12.15
N VAL A 188 -3.08 4.49 11.35
CA VAL A 188 -3.02 5.60 10.41
C VAL A 188 -2.82 5.08 8.99
N LEU A 189 -3.71 5.45 8.08
CA LEU A 189 -3.60 5.15 6.66
C LEU A 189 -3.39 6.42 5.83
N LEU A 190 -2.26 6.44 5.12
CA LEU A 190 -1.85 7.54 4.26
C LEU A 190 -2.16 7.17 2.80
N LEU A 191 -3.16 7.83 2.21
CA LEU A 191 -3.58 7.61 0.82
C LEU A 191 -2.96 8.68 -0.08
N SER A 192 -1.97 8.28 -0.89
CA SER A 192 -1.24 9.17 -1.82
C SER A 192 -0.89 10.50 -1.15
N ALA A 193 -0.28 10.43 0.03
CA ALA A 193 -0.18 11.57 0.94
C ALA A 193 0.88 12.59 0.47
N ALA A 194 0.64 13.87 0.77
CA ALA A 194 1.59 14.95 0.50
C ALA A 194 2.69 15.00 1.58
N LEU A 195 3.62 14.04 1.52
CA LEU A 195 4.66 13.83 2.55
C LEU A 195 5.91 14.69 2.33
N LYS A 196 6.20 15.03 1.08
CA LYS A 196 7.33 15.84 0.62
C LYS A 196 6.84 16.74 -0.54
N TYR A 197 7.53 17.85 -0.79
CA TYR A 197 7.14 18.85 -1.79
C TYR A 197 8.26 19.07 -2.79
N ASP A 198 7.92 19.27 -4.07
CA ASP A 198 8.84 19.74 -5.10
C ASP A 198 8.73 21.26 -5.22
N LEU A 199 9.60 21.98 -4.50
CA LEU A 199 9.60 23.44 -4.48
C LEU A 199 10.25 24.06 -5.74
N SER A 200 10.75 23.26 -6.68
CA SER A 200 11.13 23.77 -8.00
C SER A 200 9.91 24.18 -8.83
N LYS A 201 8.75 23.55 -8.56
CA LYS A 201 7.47 23.87 -9.21
C LYS A 201 6.88 25.14 -8.60
N LYS A 202 6.77 26.20 -9.40
CA LYS A 202 6.28 27.53 -8.97
C LYS A 202 4.99 27.47 -8.15
N GLY A 203 3.96 26.78 -8.65
CA GLY A 203 2.67 26.69 -7.96
C GLY A 203 2.75 25.97 -6.60
N ARG A 204 3.58 24.92 -6.50
CA ARG A 204 3.84 24.23 -5.22
C ARG A 204 4.60 25.15 -4.27
N ARG A 205 5.69 25.78 -4.75
CA ARG A 205 6.52 26.71 -3.99
C ARG A 205 5.70 27.82 -3.36
N GLU A 206 4.93 28.56 -4.15
CA GLU A 206 4.10 29.67 -3.66
C GLU A 206 3.08 29.21 -2.60
N SER A 207 2.49 28.01 -2.80
CA SER A 207 1.55 27.43 -1.84
C SER A 207 2.22 27.09 -0.51
N MET A 208 3.41 26.48 -0.55
CA MET A 208 4.12 26.06 0.65
C MET A 208 4.77 27.25 1.36
N GLU A 209 5.30 28.23 0.63
CA GLU A 209 5.81 29.48 1.23
C GLU A 209 4.69 30.23 1.98
N GLN A 210 3.48 30.24 1.41
CA GLN A 210 2.30 30.81 2.08
C GLN A 210 1.88 29.99 3.30
N TYR A 211 1.79 28.66 3.18
CA TYR A 211 1.36 27.78 4.27
C TYR A 211 2.32 27.81 5.44
N TYR A 212 3.62 27.69 5.20
CA TYR A 212 4.65 27.70 6.26
C TYR A 212 5.09 29.11 6.68
N ALA A 213 4.55 30.16 6.02
CA ALA A 213 4.86 31.56 6.26
C ALA A 213 6.36 31.90 6.22
N THR A 214 7.07 31.30 5.27
CA THR A 214 8.52 31.50 5.08
C THR A 214 8.91 31.21 3.64
N THR A 215 9.94 31.91 3.14
CA THR A 215 10.58 31.59 1.86
C THR A 215 11.80 30.68 2.02
N ASP A 216 12.13 30.30 3.25
CA ASP A 216 13.21 29.36 3.54
C ASP A 216 12.73 27.92 3.27
N HIS A 217 13.21 27.35 2.17
CA HIS A 217 12.84 26.01 1.73
C HIS A 217 13.35 24.91 2.67
N ALA A 218 14.47 25.13 3.37
CA ALA A 218 14.97 24.18 4.36
C ALA A 218 14.00 24.09 5.55
N ILE A 219 13.46 25.23 5.99
CA ILE A 219 12.41 25.25 7.03
C ILE A 219 11.16 24.51 6.55
N ILE A 220 10.69 24.76 5.32
CA ILE A 220 9.52 24.06 4.74
C ILE A 220 9.76 22.55 4.72
N HIS A 221 10.90 22.10 4.20
CA HIS A 221 11.22 20.68 4.12
C HIS A 221 11.33 20.04 5.51
N SER A 222 11.98 20.69 6.46
CA SER A 222 12.13 20.19 7.83
C SER A 222 10.79 20.04 8.58
N ARG A 223 9.79 20.84 8.22
CA ARG A 223 8.44 20.83 8.83
C ARG A 223 7.42 19.99 8.07
N SER A 224 7.76 19.48 6.89
CA SER A 224 6.95 18.50 6.16
C SER A 224 6.86 17.18 6.94
N ALA A 225 5.89 16.31 6.63
CA ALA A 225 5.78 15.00 7.27
C ALA A 225 7.07 14.17 7.13
N TYR A 226 7.69 14.19 5.94
CA TYR A 226 8.98 13.55 5.71
C TYR A 226 10.08 14.14 6.61
N GLY A 227 10.17 15.47 6.70
CA GLY A 227 11.19 16.15 7.51
C GLY A 227 11.04 15.90 9.02
N ILE A 228 9.80 15.95 9.52
CA ILE A 228 9.50 15.67 10.93
C ILE A 228 9.89 14.22 11.26
N PHE A 229 9.51 13.27 10.42
CA PHE A 229 9.85 11.86 10.62
C PHE A 229 11.36 11.60 10.54
N HIS A 230 12.05 12.24 9.58
CA HIS A 230 13.50 12.18 9.44
C HIS A 230 14.23 12.69 10.70
N ALA A 231 13.68 13.68 11.38
CA ALA A 231 14.29 14.31 12.56
C ALA A 231 14.03 13.56 13.88
N LEU A 232 13.20 12.50 13.89
CA LEU A 232 12.96 11.72 15.10
C LEU A 232 14.25 11.05 15.59
N PRO A 233 14.36 10.66 16.86
CA PRO A 233 15.42 9.76 17.33
C PRO A 233 15.34 8.38 16.64
N LEU A 234 16.47 7.67 16.54
CA LEU A 234 16.48 6.27 16.10
C LEU A 234 15.96 5.37 17.23
N VAL A 235 15.36 4.23 16.85
CA VAL A 235 14.76 3.26 17.81
C VAL A 235 15.83 2.46 18.59
N GLU A 236 17.11 2.81 18.49
CA GLU A 236 18.21 2.09 19.14
C GLU A 236 18.32 2.35 20.65
N ASP A 237 17.64 3.37 21.19
CA ASP A 237 17.58 3.63 22.64
C ASP A 237 16.54 2.72 23.32
N ALA A 238 16.97 1.52 23.67
CA ALA A 238 16.18 0.42 24.23
C ALA A 238 15.50 0.67 25.60
N ASP A 239 15.50 1.90 26.13
CA ASP A 239 14.90 2.26 27.42
C ASP A 239 13.57 3.03 27.32
N VAL A 240 13.10 3.33 26.10
CA VAL A 240 11.75 3.90 25.92
C VAL A 240 10.74 2.75 25.93
N VAL A 241 9.95 2.64 27.01
CA VAL A 241 8.75 1.79 27.06
C VAL A 241 8.00 1.99 25.75
N ALA A 242 7.94 0.94 24.93
CA ALA A 242 7.31 0.95 23.62
C ALA A 242 5.82 1.26 23.78
N VAL A 243 5.47 2.55 23.77
CA VAL A 243 4.09 2.98 23.60
C VAL A 243 3.68 2.45 22.23
N PRO A 244 2.58 1.67 22.11
CA PRO A 244 2.14 1.16 20.82
C PRO A 244 1.97 2.33 19.86
N THR A 245 2.87 2.45 18.89
CA THR A 245 2.69 3.38 17.78
C THR A 245 1.53 2.86 16.94
N PRO A 246 0.61 3.74 16.48
CA PRO A 246 -0.42 3.35 15.53
C PRO A 246 0.20 2.56 14.37
N GLU A 247 -0.47 1.49 13.93
CA GLU A 247 -0.02 0.79 12.72
C GLU A 247 -0.08 1.76 11.55
N LEU A 248 1.02 1.85 10.79
CA LEU A 248 1.10 2.66 9.59
C LEU A 248 0.79 1.81 8.37
N PHE A 249 -0.18 2.25 7.59
CA PHE A 249 -0.49 1.72 6.27
C PHE A 249 -0.39 2.85 5.25
N LEU A 250 0.27 2.62 4.13
CA LEU A 250 0.31 3.53 3.00
C LEU A 250 -0.34 2.86 1.79
N MET A 251 -1.15 3.61 1.05
CA MET A 251 -1.58 3.22 -0.29
C MET A 251 -1.23 4.32 -1.29
N LEU A 252 -0.83 3.92 -2.48
CA LEU A 252 -0.47 4.82 -3.58
C LEU A 252 -1.22 4.39 -4.84
N ALA A 253 -1.74 5.33 -5.63
CA ALA A 253 -2.39 4.99 -6.88
C ALA A 253 -1.35 4.68 -7.97
N GLU A 254 -1.61 3.69 -8.82
CA GLU A 254 -0.72 3.36 -9.96
C GLU A 254 -0.46 4.60 -10.85
N TRP A 255 -1.52 5.35 -11.14
CA TRP A 255 -1.48 6.53 -11.98
C TRP A 255 -1.48 7.83 -11.16
N ASP A 256 -0.78 7.83 -10.04
CA ASP A 256 -0.50 9.08 -9.32
C ASP A 256 0.45 10.00 -10.11
N PHE A 257 0.40 11.30 -9.81
CA PHE A 257 1.35 12.25 -10.38
C PHE A 257 2.72 12.14 -9.70
N GLU A 258 3.77 12.45 -10.46
CA GLU A 258 5.18 12.21 -10.12
C GLU A 258 5.60 12.69 -8.72
N GLU A 259 5.27 13.93 -8.34
CA GLU A 259 5.64 14.47 -7.02
C GLU A 259 5.01 13.65 -5.87
N CYS A 260 3.79 13.17 -6.04
CA CYS A 260 3.12 12.33 -5.06
C CYS A 260 3.79 10.95 -4.96
N VAL A 261 4.04 10.32 -6.11
CA VAL A 261 4.74 9.03 -6.19
C VAL A 261 6.10 9.12 -5.52
N GLN A 262 6.93 10.07 -5.93
CA GLN A 262 8.27 10.23 -5.39
C GLN A 262 8.24 10.54 -3.88
N GLY A 263 7.35 11.42 -3.43
CA GLY A 263 7.24 11.77 -2.01
C GLY A 263 6.86 10.59 -1.13
N ASN A 264 5.96 9.71 -1.59
CA ASN A 264 5.57 8.50 -0.85
C ASN A 264 6.67 7.42 -0.89
N LEU A 265 7.31 7.19 -2.04
CA LEU A 265 8.41 6.23 -2.15
C LEU A 265 9.63 6.66 -1.33
N ASP A 266 9.99 7.94 -1.34
CA ASP A 266 11.04 8.50 -0.48
C ASP A 266 10.71 8.26 1.00
N PHE A 267 9.46 8.48 1.38
CA PHE A 267 9.01 8.24 2.75
C PHE A 267 9.09 6.76 3.15
N VAL A 268 8.67 5.84 2.27
CA VAL A 268 8.77 4.39 2.51
C VAL A 268 10.23 3.95 2.68
N ARG A 269 11.15 4.48 1.85
CA ARG A 269 12.60 4.21 1.98
C ARG A 269 13.12 4.71 3.33
N LEU A 270 12.84 5.97 3.67
CA LEU A 270 13.23 6.56 4.95
C LEU A 270 12.65 5.77 6.14
N PHE A 271 11.40 5.32 6.04
CA PHE A 271 10.78 4.48 7.06
C PHE A 271 11.53 3.16 7.22
N ALA A 272 11.83 2.47 6.12
CA ALA A 272 12.57 1.22 6.15
C ALA A 272 13.97 1.37 6.76
N GLU A 273 14.68 2.43 6.40
CA GLU A 273 16.01 2.74 6.94
C GLU A 273 15.97 2.98 8.45
N ARG A 274 14.97 3.74 8.93
CA ARG A 274 14.88 4.16 10.33
C ARG A 274 14.26 3.12 11.26
N GLN A 275 13.28 2.35 10.76
CA GLN A 275 12.53 1.35 11.54
C GLN A 275 13.06 -0.08 11.33
N ARG A 276 13.98 -0.28 10.37
CA ARG A 276 14.55 -1.59 9.99
C ARG A 276 13.49 -2.61 9.53
N HIS A 277 12.35 -2.14 9.05
CA HIS A 277 11.33 -2.95 8.38
C HIS A 277 10.49 -2.05 7.45
N LEU A 278 9.87 -2.64 6.42
CA LEU A 278 8.95 -1.91 5.56
C LEU A 278 7.64 -1.60 6.30
N PRO A 279 7.01 -0.44 6.05
CA PRO A 279 5.63 -0.23 6.46
C PRO A 279 4.72 -1.11 5.58
N ARG A 280 3.47 -1.31 6.00
CA ARG A 280 2.48 -1.86 5.07
C ARG A 280 2.29 -0.85 3.94
N PHE A 281 2.54 -1.27 2.71
CA PHE A 281 2.49 -0.42 1.52
C PHE A 281 1.82 -1.19 0.39
N GLU A 282 0.78 -0.60 -0.22
CA GLU A 282 0.07 -1.19 -1.35
C GLU A 282 -0.05 -0.16 -2.49
N VAL A 283 0.18 -0.61 -3.72
CA VAL A 283 -0.16 0.16 -4.93
C VAL A 283 -1.56 -0.25 -5.37
N LEU A 284 -2.41 0.73 -5.70
CA LEU A 284 -3.79 0.55 -6.15
C LEU A 284 -3.83 0.53 -7.69
N PRO A 285 -3.94 -0.65 -8.32
CA PRO A 285 -3.89 -0.78 -9.78
C PRO A 285 -5.09 -0.11 -10.45
N GLY A 286 -4.86 0.55 -11.58
CA GLY A 286 -5.91 1.21 -12.36
C GLY A 286 -6.50 2.47 -11.73
N HIS A 287 -5.99 2.91 -10.58
CA HIS A 287 -6.40 4.14 -9.92
C HIS A 287 -5.51 5.33 -10.27
N ASN A 288 -6.07 6.54 -10.26
CA ASN A 288 -5.35 7.81 -10.34
C ASN A 288 -5.44 8.56 -9.00
N HIS A 289 -4.91 9.79 -8.93
CA HIS A 289 -4.79 10.55 -7.68
C HIS A 289 -6.09 10.77 -6.89
N VAL A 290 -7.27 10.70 -7.51
CA VAL A 290 -8.55 10.95 -6.83
C VAL A 290 -9.52 9.77 -6.91
N SER A 291 -9.36 8.89 -7.91
CA SER A 291 -10.37 7.88 -8.20
C SER A 291 -10.57 6.87 -7.08
N TYR A 292 -9.55 6.54 -6.30
CA TYR A 292 -9.64 5.57 -5.21
C TYR A 292 -10.58 6.00 -4.09
N ALA A 293 -10.66 7.30 -3.76
CA ALA A 293 -11.58 7.80 -2.75
C ALA A 293 -13.00 7.92 -3.31
N LEU A 294 -13.12 8.35 -4.58
CA LEU A 294 -14.39 8.54 -5.27
C LEU A 294 -15.07 7.21 -5.65
N SER A 295 -14.31 6.13 -5.80
CA SER A 295 -14.85 4.80 -6.11
C SER A 295 -15.40 4.06 -4.90
N ILE A 296 -15.09 4.49 -3.67
CA ILE A 296 -15.49 3.77 -2.46
C ILE A 296 -17.00 3.58 -2.42
N GLY A 297 -17.45 2.33 -2.31
CA GLY A 297 -18.86 1.94 -2.30
C GLY A 297 -19.46 1.57 -3.65
N LEU A 298 -18.77 1.80 -4.77
CA LEU A 298 -19.22 1.30 -6.08
C LEU A 298 -18.96 -0.21 -6.24
N PRO A 299 -19.69 -0.89 -7.14
CA PRO A 299 -19.37 -2.25 -7.52
C PRO A 299 -17.92 -2.37 -8.03
N GLY A 300 -17.16 -3.29 -7.43
CA GLY A 300 -15.75 -3.49 -7.74
C GLY A 300 -14.78 -2.57 -6.99
N ASP A 301 -15.28 -1.77 -6.04
CA ASP A 301 -14.44 -1.05 -5.08
C ASP A 301 -13.53 -2.03 -4.33
N GLU A 302 -12.21 -1.84 -4.46
CA GLU A 302 -11.20 -2.59 -3.75
C GLU A 302 -10.65 -1.86 -2.52
N VAL A 303 -10.80 -0.53 -2.47
CA VAL A 303 -10.19 0.33 -1.46
C VAL A 303 -10.99 0.28 -0.17
N GLY A 304 -12.30 0.45 -0.26
CA GLY A 304 -13.21 0.37 0.88
C GLY A 304 -13.06 -0.96 1.64
N PRO A 305 -13.18 -2.13 0.98
CA PRO A 305 -12.99 -3.42 1.64
C PRO A 305 -11.61 -3.60 2.27
N LYS A 306 -10.52 -3.18 1.61
CA LYS A 306 -9.17 -3.24 2.20
C LYS A 306 -9.08 -2.45 3.51
N ILE A 307 -9.67 -1.25 3.55
CA ILE A 307 -9.74 -0.42 4.77
C ILE A 307 -10.62 -1.08 5.83
N ALA A 308 -11.78 -1.62 5.42
CA ALA A 308 -12.71 -2.27 6.33
C ALA A 308 -12.12 -3.55 6.93
N ASP A 309 -11.31 -4.32 6.20
CA ASP A 309 -10.68 -5.53 6.71
C ASP A 309 -9.41 -5.26 7.53
N TRP A 310 -8.78 -4.09 7.33
CA TRP A 310 -7.60 -3.68 8.08
C TRP A 310 -7.83 -3.63 9.60
N HIS A 311 -9.03 -3.29 10.07
CA HIS A 311 -9.31 -3.33 11.51
C HIS A 311 -9.27 -4.76 12.09
N LYS A 312 -9.55 -5.79 11.27
CA LYS A 312 -9.63 -7.19 11.72
C LYS A 312 -8.25 -7.82 11.91
N THR A 313 -7.29 -7.44 11.08
CA THR A 313 -5.89 -7.91 11.20
C THR A 313 -5.25 -7.45 12.52
N GLN A 314 -5.78 -6.38 13.12
CA GLN A 314 -5.36 -5.86 14.42
C GLN A 314 -5.90 -6.67 15.61
N SER A 315 -7.12 -7.22 15.51
CA SER A 315 -7.75 -8.03 16.58
C SER A 315 -7.07 -9.40 16.78
N GLY A 316 -6.37 -9.91 15.76
CA GLY A 316 -5.61 -11.17 15.81
C GLY A 316 -4.25 -11.06 16.51
N MET A 317 -3.68 -9.86 16.64
CA MET A 317 -2.43 -9.66 17.39
C MET A 317 -2.65 -9.67 18.91
N ASP A 318 -3.80 -9.17 19.38
CA ASP A 318 -4.13 -9.14 20.80
C ASP A 318 -4.32 -10.57 21.37
N SER A 319 -4.85 -11.52 20.59
CA SER A 319 -4.98 -12.93 21.01
C SER A 319 -3.62 -13.65 21.10
N CYS A 320 -2.66 -13.26 20.27
CA CYS A 320 -1.31 -13.83 20.27
C CYS A 320 -0.44 -13.31 21.43
N ILE A 321 -0.64 -12.04 21.82
CA ILE A 321 0.04 -11.43 22.99
C ILE A 321 -0.52 -12.00 24.31
N VAL A 322 -1.83 -12.23 24.40
CA VAL A 322 -2.44 -12.88 25.58
C VAL A 322 -2.01 -14.35 25.71
N ALA A 323 -1.85 -15.07 24.57
CA ALA A 323 -1.35 -16.45 24.58
C ALA A 323 0.12 -16.54 25.07
N LYS A 324 0.99 -15.60 24.66
CA LYS A 324 2.39 -15.57 25.11
C LYS A 324 2.59 -15.29 26.60
N LYS A 325 1.62 -14.67 27.27
CA LYS A 325 1.71 -14.35 28.71
C LYS A 325 1.33 -15.52 29.64
N LYS A 326 0.80 -16.62 29.10
CA LYS A 326 0.29 -17.76 29.90
C LYS A 326 1.15 -19.04 29.87
N SER A 327 2.23 -19.13 29.11
CA SER A 327 3.06 -20.35 29.07
C SER A 327 4.46 -20.14 29.64
N THR A 328 4.54 -20.03 30.97
CA THR A 328 5.73 -20.43 31.73
C THR A 328 5.29 -21.48 32.75
N GLY A 329 5.75 -22.72 32.57
CA GLY A 329 5.66 -23.76 33.62
C GLY A 329 5.18 -25.15 33.18
N SER A 330 6.14 -26.07 33.18
CA SER A 330 6.03 -27.53 33.36
C SER A 330 5.73 -28.45 32.16
N THR A 331 6.75 -29.27 31.91
CA THR A 331 6.82 -30.58 31.26
C THR A 331 5.78 -31.57 31.81
N VAL A 332 5.09 -32.34 30.96
CA VAL A 332 4.84 -33.80 31.11
C VAL A 332 4.40 -34.39 29.75
N MET A 333 5.07 -35.48 29.35
CA MET A 333 4.66 -36.41 28.27
C MET A 333 3.46 -37.28 28.69
N SER A 334 2.57 -37.58 27.74
CA SER A 334 2.14 -38.95 27.34
C SER A 334 0.63 -39.11 27.05
N GLN A 335 0.38 -39.80 25.93
CA GLN A 335 -0.68 -40.78 25.64
C GLN A 335 -2.15 -40.38 25.79
N HIS A 336 -2.90 -40.40 24.67
CA HIS A 336 -4.03 -41.32 24.42
C HIS A 336 -4.72 -40.98 23.08
N LEU A 337 -4.35 -41.69 22.01
CA LEU A 337 -5.28 -42.10 20.96
C LEU A 337 -6.17 -43.22 21.55
N PHE A 338 -7.45 -43.23 21.17
CA PHE A 338 -8.45 -44.32 21.12
C PHE A 338 -9.80 -43.81 21.62
N MET A 339 -10.71 -43.42 20.70
CA MET A 339 -12.19 -43.39 20.85
C MET A 339 -12.89 -42.51 19.79
N TRP A 340 -12.50 -42.61 18.51
CA TRP A 340 -13.23 -41.97 17.39
C TRP A 340 -14.00 -42.92 16.46
N PRO A 341 -13.67 -44.22 16.31
CA PRO A 341 -14.38 -45.08 15.37
C PRO A 341 -15.81 -45.48 15.77
N ILE A 342 -16.18 -45.36 17.05
CA ILE A 342 -17.48 -45.83 17.58
C ILE A 342 -18.59 -44.79 17.37
N VAL A 343 -18.24 -43.49 17.30
CA VAL A 343 -19.22 -42.39 17.12
C VAL A 343 -19.76 -42.37 15.69
N LEU A 344 -18.96 -42.78 14.70
CA LEU A 344 -19.34 -42.73 13.29
C LEU A 344 -20.25 -43.88 12.84
N GLN A 345 -20.30 -44.99 13.59
CA GLN A 345 -21.20 -46.12 13.26
C GLN A 345 -22.66 -45.91 13.73
N ILE A 346 -22.93 -44.89 14.55
CA ILE A 346 -24.26 -44.66 15.14
C ILE A 346 -25.15 -43.76 14.25
N LEU A 347 -24.61 -43.03 13.27
CA LEU A 347 -25.31 -41.97 12.54
C LEU A 347 -25.68 -42.30 11.07
N GLY A 348 -26.00 -43.55 10.73
CA GLY A 348 -26.25 -44.01 9.34
C GLY A 348 -27.03 -43.03 8.44
N LEU A 349 -26.34 -42.35 7.51
CA LEU A 349 -26.91 -41.42 6.53
C LEU A 349 -26.37 -41.73 5.14
N VAL A 350 -27.25 -42.26 4.29
CA VAL A 350 -27.02 -42.82 2.95
C VAL A 350 -27.26 -41.80 1.82
N ASP A 351 -27.49 -40.52 2.13
CA ASP A 351 -28.03 -39.55 1.15
C ASP A 351 -27.00 -38.71 0.34
N ALA A 352 -25.70 -39.05 0.37
CA ALA A 352 -24.68 -38.27 -0.36
C ALA A 352 -24.67 -38.51 -1.89
N PHE A 353 -25.16 -39.66 -2.36
CA PHE A 353 -25.09 -40.03 -3.78
C PHE A 353 -26.13 -39.31 -4.66
N ALA A 354 -27.29 -38.95 -4.12
CA ALA A 354 -28.33 -38.24 -4.87
C ALA A 354 -27.92 -36.78 -5.16
N LEU A 355 -27.16 -36.16 -4.25
CA LEU A 355 -26.70 -34.78 -4.38
C LEU A 355 -25.59 -34.63 -5.43
N ILE A 356 -24.68 -35.62 -5.50
CA ILE A 356 -23.58 -35.64 -6.49
C ILE A 356 -24.13 -35.84 -7.91
N TRP A 357 -25.19 -36.63 -8.07
CA TRP A 357 -25.82 -36.90 -9.37
C TRP A 357 -26.61 -35.69 -9.93
N LEU A 358 -27.22 -34.88 -9.05
CA LEU A 358 -27.92 -33.65 -9.44
C LEU A 358 -26.98 -32.50 -9.81
N LEU A 359 -25.79 -32.43 -9.19
CA LEU A 359 -24.79 -31.39 -9.47
C LEU A 359 -24.07 -31.58 -10.81
N SER A 360 -24.05 -32.81 -11.36
CA SER A 360 -23.44 -33.08 -12.68
C SER A 360 -24.16 -32.46 -13.89
N PHE A 361 -25.38 -31.93 -13.72
CA PHE A 361 -26.13 -31.28 -14.80
C PHE A 361 -25.86 -29.77 -14.96
N PHE A 362 -25.11 -29.13 -14.04
CA PHE A 362 -24.92 -27.67 -14.00
C PHE A 362 -23.49 -27.16 -14.29
N LEU A 363 -22.57 -28.02 -14.74
CA LEU A 363 -21.21 -27.60 -15.13
C LEU A 363 -21.14 -27.29 -16.65
N PRO A 364 -20.54 -26.16 -17.08
CA PRO A 364 -20.38 -25.85 -18.49
C PRO A 364 -19.40 -26.81 -19.19
N ARG A 365 -19.62 -27.06 -20.50
CA ARG A 365 -18.89 -28.06 -21.30
C ARG A 365 -17.37 -27.78 -21.32
N LYS A 366 -16.59 -28.85 -21.11
CA LYS A 366 -15.11 -28.97 -21.06
C LYS A 366 -14.33 -28.15 -22.11
N GLU A 367 -14.89 -27.92 -23.29
CA GLU A 367 -14.19 -27.31 -24.43
C GLU A 367 -13.89 -25.80 -24.23
N THR A 368 -14.69 -25.08 -23.42
CA THR A 368 -14.47 -23.63 -23.18
C THR A 368 -13.48 -23.31 -22.07
N ILE A 369 -13.16 -24.28 -21.19
CA ILE A 369 -12.23 -24.07 -20.07
C ILE A 369 -10.78 -24.26 -20.55
N VAL A 370 -10.53 -25.23 -21.44
CA VAL A 370 -9.19 -25.50 -21.98
C VAL A 370 -8.74 -24.37 -22.90
N GLU A 371 -9.61 -23.87 -23.78
CA GLU A 371 -9.26 -22.78 -24.70
C GLU A 371 -8.99 -21.44 -23.98
N ASN A 372 -9.68 -21.18 -22.87
CA ASN A 372 -9.43 -20.02 -22.02
C ASN A 372 -8.19 -20.18 -21.14
N ALA A 373 -7.89 -21.40 -20.69
CA ALA A 373 -6.65 -21.71 -19.96
C ALA A 373 -5.43 -21.60 -20.88
N GLU A 374 -5.51 -22.09 -22.12
CA GLU A 374 -4.43 -21.96 -23.11
C GLU A 374 -4.18 -20.50 -23.51
N LYS A 375 -5.24 -19.69 -23.66
CA LYS A 375 -5.11 -18.24 -23.92
C LYS A 375 -4.57 -17.48 -22.70
N ALA A 376 -4.96 -17.86 -21.48
CA ALA A 376 -4.41 -17.29 -20.26
C ALA A 376 -2.92 -17.63 -20.11
N GLN A 377 -2.54 -18.87 -20.39
CA GLN A 377 -1.16 -19.34 -20.30
C GLN A 377 -0.27 -18.78 -21.43
N ALA A 378 -0.82 -18.55 -22.63
CA ALA A 378 -0.12 -17.86 -23.71
C ALA A 378 0.09 -16.37 -23.42
N ASN A 379 -0.90 -15.71 -22.78
CA ASN A 379 -0.76 -14.33 -22.33
C ASN A 379 0.24 -14.20 -21.18
N GLU A 380 0.24 -15.14 -20.22
CA GLU A 380 1.26 -15.18 -19.16
C GLU A 380 2.67 -15.38 -19.75
N ARG A 381 2.84 -16.29 -20.71
CA ARG A 381 4.11 -16.45 -21.45
C ARG A 381 4.53 -15.17 -22.17
N ARG A 382 3.59 -14.47 -22.83
CA ARG A 382 3.90 -13.25 -23.58
C ARG A 382 4.26 -12.08 -22.67
N VAL A 383 3.62 -11.98 -21.51
CA VAL A 383 3.97 -11.00 -20.47
C VAL A 383 5.36 -11.30 -19.92
N MET A 384 5.67 -12.57 -19.64
CA MET A 384 7.00 -13.00 -19.20
C MET A 384 8.11 -12.72 -20.24
N GLU A 385 7.87 -13.01 -21.52
CA GLU A 385 8.81 -12.67 -22.60
C GLU A 385 9.03 -11.16 -22.71
N LEU A 386 7.98 -10.35 -22.59
CA LEU A 386 8.08 -8.89 -22.63
C LEU A 386 8.81 -8.33 -21.39
N GLU A 387 8.55 -8.88 -20.21
CA GLU A 387 9.29 -8.51 -18.99
C GLU A 387 10.78 -8.83 -19.11
N GLN A 388 11.12 -9.96 -19.74
CA GLN A 388 12.51 -10.35 -20.01
C GLN A 388 13.17 -9.44 -21.08
N GLU A 389 12.48 -9.14 -22.19
CA GLU A 389 12.95 -8.20 -23.21
C GLU A 389 13.18 -6.80 -22.62
N ILE A 390 12.26 -6.33 -21.78
CA ILE A 390 12.38 -5.05 -21.06
C ILE A 390 13.56 -5.09 -20.09
N ALA A 391 13.73 -6.17 -19.33
CA ALA A 391 14.83 -6.30 -18.38
C ALA A 391 16.20 -6.33 -19.09
N ILE A 392 16.31 -7.02 -20.23
CA ILE A 392 17.53 -7.06 -21.05
C ILE A 392 17.81 -5.68 -21.64
N SER A 393 16.82 -5.02 -22.25
CA SER A 393 16.97 -3.67 -22.81
C SER A 393 17.39 -2.67 -21.73
N LEU A 394 16.78 -2.75 -20.54
CA LEU A 394 17.10 -1.88 -19.41
C LEU A 394 18.53 -2.14 -18.90
N HIS A 395 18.96 -3.40 -18.86
CA HIS A 395 20.32 -3.77 -18.48
C HIS A 395 21.37 -3.26 -19.49
N GLU A 396 21.09 -3.34 -20.79
CA GLU A 396 21.98 -2.81 -21.84
C GLU A 396 22.10 -1.28 -21.78
N ASP A 397 20.97 -0.57 -21.62
CA ASP A 397 20.95 0.88 -21.52
C ASP A 397 21.64 1.39 -20.25
N GLN A 398 21.49 0.68 -19.13
CA GLN A 398 22.16 1.01 -17.87
C GLN A 398 23.66 0.68 -17.90
N SER A 399 24.07 -0.40 -18.56
CA SER A 399 25.49 -0.73 -18.76
C SER A 399 26.18 0.31 -19.65
N ARG A 400 25.49 0.81 -20.69
CA ARG A 400 25.98 1.95 -21.50
C ARG A 400 26.07 3.24 -20.68
N LEU A 401 25.16 3.45 -19.74
CA LEU A 401 25.18 4.60 -18.84
C LEU A 401 26.38 4.52 -17.88
N LEU A 402 26.63 3.35 -17.26
CA LEU A 402 27.82 3.12 -16.42
C LEU A 402 29.13 3.29 -17.19
N HIS A 403 29.19 2.81 -18.43
CA HIS A 403 30.37 3.01 -19.27
C HIS A 403 30.62 4.50 -19.54
N LYS A 404 29.57 5.28 -19.86
CA LYS A 404 29.68 6.74 -20.03
C LYS A 404 30.09 7.44 -18.72
N ILE A 405 29.57 7.00 -17.58
CA ILE A 405 29.95 7.52 -16.26
C ILE A 405 31.44 7.23 -15.99
N ASN A 406 31.92 6.02 -16.25
CA ASN A 406 33.34 5.67 -16.08
C ASN A 406 34.26 6.48 -16.98
N VAL A 407 33.89 6.68 -18.24
CA VAL A 407 34.65 7.55 -19.17
C VAL A 407 34.71 8.99 -18.66
N LEU A 408 33.61 9.50 -18.10
CA LEU A 408 33.56 10.83 -17.48
C LEU A 408 34.39 10.91 -16.20
N GLU A 409 34.38 9.88 -15.36
CA GLU A 409 35.20 9.80 -14.14
C GLU A 409 36.70 9.81 -14.48
N ILE A 410 37.12 9.07 -15.51
CA ILE A 410 38.51 9.06 -15.99
C ILE A 410 38.90 10.44 -16.54
N ALA A 411 38.07 11.05 -17.39
CA ALA A 411 38.32 12.39 -17.92
C ALA A 411 38.38 13.48 -16.82
N LEU A 412 37.63 13.29 -15.73
CA LEU A 412 37.65 14.19 -14.55
C LEU A 412 38.78 13.89 -13.56
N ALA A 413 39.36 12.69 -13.60
CA ALA A 413 40.56 12.34 -12.85
C ALA A 413 41.82 12.92 -13.51
N ASP A 414 41.87 12.94 -14.85
CA ASP A 414 43.00 13.45 -15.64
C ASP A 414 43.01 14.98 -15.80
N SER A 415 41.93 15.68 -15.42
CA SER A 415 41.86 17.14 -15.51
C SER A 415 42.51 17.84 -14.31
N THR A 416 43.47 18.72 -14.61
CA THR A 416 44.10 19.61 -13.64
C THR A 416 43.45 21.00 -13.71
N PRO A 417 43.42 21.77 -12.61
CA PRO A 417 42.85 23.13 -12.61
C PRO A 417 43.50 24.06 -13.64
N GLU A 418 44.74 23.77 -14.05
CA GLU A 418 45.54 24.57 -14.98
C GLU A 418 45.14 24.33 -16.46
N SER A 419 44.53 23.18 -16.79
CA SER A 419 44.15 22.85 -18.18
C SER A 419 42.78 23.37 -18.60
N ASN A 420 41.91 23.70 -17.64
CA ASN A 420 40.55 24.20 -17.89
C ASN A 420 40.44 25.65 -17.43
N ALA A 421 40.68 26.58 -18.34
CA ALA A 421 40.53 28.01 -18.11
C ALA A 421 39.06 28.37 -17.78
N GLY A 422 38.69 28.30 -16.49
CA GLY A 422 37.40 28.74 -15.98
C GLY A 422 36.75 27.89 -14.89
N THR A 423 37.30 26.72 -14.54
CA THR A 423 36.69 25.84 -13.52
C THR A 423 37.51 25.83 -12.24
N SER A 424 36.89 26.14 -11.10
CA SER A 424 37.58 26.17 -9.80
C SER A 424 37.91 24.75 -9.31
N ALA A 425 38.93 24.62 -8.47
CA ALA A 425 39.32 23.33 -7.89
C ALA A 425 38.17 22.68 -7.08
N ASP A 426 37.32 23.50 -6.44
CA ASP A 426 36.17 23.06 -5.65
C ASP A 426 35.04 22.49 -6.54
N GLU A 427 34.80 23.06 -7.72
CA GLU A 427 33.82 22.54 -8.68
C GLU A 427 34.24 21.17 -9.25
N LEU A 428 35.53 20.95 -9.47
CA LEU A 428 36.07 19.64 -9.89
C LEU A 428 35.94 18.59 -8.77
N VAL A 429 36.09 18.98 -7.51
CA VAL A 429 35.89 18.08 -6.35
C VAL A 429 34.41 17.72 -6.19
N VAL A 430 33.50 18.69 -6.32
CA VAL A 430 32.05 18.45 -6.26
C VAL A 430 31.59 17.59 -7.44
N GLY A 431 32.08 17.84 -8.65
CA GLY A 431 31.79 17.04 -9.84
C GLY A 431 32.23 15.57 -9.69
N ARG A 432 33.45 15.34 -9.19
CA ARG A 432 33.96 13.98 -8.90
C ARG A 432 33.13 13.26 -7.84
N ARG A 433 32.62 13.96 -6.82
CA ARG A 433 31.78 13.37 -5.77
C ARG A 433 30.37 13.02 -6.26
N LEU A 434 29.78 13.86 -7.12
CA LEU A 434 28.46 13.62 -7.72
C LEU A 434 28.48 12.42 -8.69
N LEU A 435 29.51 12.31 -9.54
CA LEU A 435 29.67 11.18 -10.45
C LEU A 435 29.86 9.85 -9.71
N ARG A 436 30.68 9.85 -8.64
CA ARG A 436 30.89 8.65 -7.82
C ARG A 436 29.61 8.18 -7.12
N ASN A 437 28.78 9.11 -6.64
CA ASN A 437 27.48 8.76 -6.04
C ASN A 437 26.52 8.21 -7.09
N LEU A 438 26.47 8.83 -8.28
CA LEU A 438 25.66 8.34 -9.40
C LEU A 438 26.10 6.93 -9.85
N HIS A 439 27.41 6.66 -9.89
CA HIS A 439 27.96 5.34 -10.20
C HIS A 439 27.47 4.27 -9.19
N LEU A 440 27.52 4.59 -7.90
CA LEU A 440 27.08 3.68 -6.83
C LEU A 440 25.56 3.40 -6.88
N ASP A 441 24.74 4.44 -7.09
CA ASP A 441 23.29 4.31 -7.16
C ASP A 441 22.85 3.46 -8.38
N VAL A 442 23.49 3.66 -9.54
CA VAL A 442 23.23 2.85 -10.74
C VAL A 442 23.70 1.40 -10.53
N GLY A 443 24.87 1.20 -9.93
CA GLY A 443 25.39 -0.14 -9.62
C GLY A 443 24.50 -0.93 -8.66
N GLN A 444 23.97 -0.29 -7.61
CA GLN A 444 23.04 -0.94 -6.66
C GLN A 444 21.69 -1.27 -7.30
N THR A 445 21.20 -0.40 -8.19
CA THR A 445 19.96 -0.64 -8.94
C THR A 445 20.09 -1.88 -9.83
N ILE A 446 21.23 -2.03 -10.52
CA ILE A 446 21.52 -3.21 -11.37
C ILE A 446 21.59 -4.49 -10.52
N LEU A 447 22.27 -4.45 -9.38
CA LEU A 447 22.35 -5.60 -8.48
C LEU A 447 20.97 -6.04 -7.96
N GLY A 448 20.08 -5.09 -7.66
CA GLY A 448 18.71 -5.38 -7.25
C GLY A 448 17.88 -6.06 -8.36
N ILE A 449 18.04 -5.61 -9.61
CA ILE A 449 17.36 -6.21 -10.77
C ILE A 449 17.90 -7.61 -11.06
N LEU A 450 19.22 -7.82 -10.97
CA LEU A 450 19.84 -9.14 -11.15
C LEU A 450 19.40 -10.15 -10.07
N GLN A 451 19.25 -9.71 -8.82
CA GLN A 451 18.71 -10.55 -7.74
C GLN A 451 17.23 -10.92 -7.97
N HIS A 452 16.45 -10.01 -8.54
CA HIS A 452 15.07 -10.28 -8.94
C HIS A 452 15.00 -11.30 -10.09
N ASN A 453 15.86 -11.16 -11.11
CA ASN A 453 16.01 -12.12 -12.21
C ASN A 453 16.46 -13.52 -11.75
N ARG A 454 17.25 -13.62 -10.68
CA ARG A 454 17.64 -14.92 -10.10
C ARG A 454 16.44 -15.67 -9.52
N SER A 455 15.54 -14.95 -8.86
CA SER A 455 14.29 -15.48 -8.32
C SER A 455 13.33 -15.90 -9.44
N TYR A 456 13.37 -15.19 -10.56
CA TYR A 456 12.60 -15.48 -11.78
C TYR A 456 13.07 -16.78 -12.47
N LEU A 457 14.38 -16.96 -12.68
CA LEU A 457 14.94 -18.21 -13.24
C LEU A 457 14.68 -19.44 -12.36
N GLU A 458 14.47 -19.24 -11.06
CA GLU A 458 14.06 -20.29 -10.13
C GLU A 458 12.56 -20.62 -10.25
N ALA A 459 11.71 -19.61 -10.48
CA ALA A 459 10.30 -19.80 -10.76
C ALA A 459 10.06 -20.49 -12.11
N GLU A 460 10.77 -20.10 -13.16
CA GLU A 460 10.69 -20.71 -14.49
C GLU A 460 11.10 -22.20 -14.46
N ARG A 461 12.16 -22.54 -13.71
CA ARG A 461 12.56 -23.94 -13.49
C ARG A 461 11.47 -24.77 -12.81
N ARG A 462 10.79 -24.22 -11.81
CA ARG A 462 9.68 -24.90 -11.12
C ARG A 462 8.49 -25.12 -12.05
N VAL A 463 8.20 -24.16 -12.94
CA VAL A 463 7.13 -24.30 -13.94
C VAL A 463 7.46 -25.38 -14.97
N ASN A 464 8.69 -25.39 -15.50
CA ASN A 464 9.13 -26.41 -16.46
C ASN A 464 9.12 -27.82 -15.85
N LEU A 465 9.52 -27.97 -14.58
CA LEU A 465 9.46 -29.24 -13.85
C LEU A 465 8.02 -29.79 -13.76
N ILE A 466 7.04 -28.90 -13.57
CA ILE A 466 5.62 -29.25 -13.52
C ILE A 466 5.07 -29.61 -14.91
N GLU A 467 5.44 -28.86 -15.96
CA GLU A 467 4.98 -29.15 -17.33
C GLU A 467 5.54 -30.47 -17.87
N ASP A 468 6.82 -30.76 -17.65
CA ASP A 468 7.42 -32.02 -18.11
C ASP A 468 6.87 -33.23 -17.36
N SER A 469 6.62 -33.09 -16.05
CA SER A 469 5.96 -34.13 -15.25
C SER A 469 4.53 -34.39 -15.74
N ARG A 470 3.80 -33.33 -16.15
CA ARG A 470 2.45 -33.46 -16.74
C ARG A 470 2.47 -34.19 -18.08
N ARG A 471 3.51 -33.97 -18.91
CA ARG A 471 3.66 -34.65 -20.21
C ARG A 471 3.91 -36.14 -20.05
N GLU A 472 4.72 -36.54 -19.07
CA GLU A 472 5.03 -37.96 -18.82
C GLU A 472 3.87 -38.72 -18.15
N THR A 473 3.10 -38.08 -17.28
CA THR A 473 1.96 -38.72 -16.61
C THR A 473 0.64 -38.50 -17.32
N ALA A 474 0.67 -38.06 -18.59
CA ALA A 474 -0.54 -37.85 -19.38
C ALA A 474 -1.35 -39.16 -19.49
N GLY A 475 -2.56 -39.16 -18.93
CA GLY A 475 -3.45 -40.32 -18.88
C GLY A 475 -3.33 -41.20 -17.63
N ARG A 476 -2.48 -40.83 -16.67
CA ARG A 476 -2.32 -41.50 -15.36
C ARG A 476 -3.09 -40.75 -14.26
N ASN A 477 -3.29 -41.40 -13.11
CA ASN A 477 -4.03 -40.80 -11.99
C ASN A 477 -3.20 -39.75 -11.23
N ASP A 478 -3.86 -38.83 -10.53
CA ASP A 478 -3.22 -37.68 -9.87
C ASP A 478 -2.15 -38.07 -8.83
N THR A 479 -2.23 -39.26 -8.24
CA THR A 479 -1.22 -39.73 -7.27
C THR A 479 0.11 -40.00 -7.97
N GLU A 480 0.08 -40.57 -9.16
CA GLU A 480 1.28 -40.86 -9.96
C GLU A 480 1.93 -39.58 -10.51
N PHE A 481 1.14 -38.53 -10.77
CA PHE A 481 1.65 -37.20 -11.13
C PHE A 481 2.47 -36.55 -10.01
N TRP A 482 1.95 -36.56 -8.78
CA TRP A 482 2.65 -35.96 -7.64
C TRP A 482 3.89 -36.75 -7.20
N VAL A 483 3.87 -38.08 -7.35
CA VAL A 483 5.05 -38.93 -7.11
C VAL A 483 6.15 -38.62 -8.13
N ALA A 484 5.81 -38.48 -9.43
CA ALA A 484 6.78 -38.14 -10.47
C ALA A 484 7.43 -36.75 -10.27
N ILE A 485 6.65 -35.76 -9.80
CA ILE A 485 7.18 -34.44 -9.41
C ILE A 485 8.17 -34.57 -8.25
N GLY A 486 7.81 -35.34 -7.22
CA GLY A 486 8.65 -35.55 -6.03
C GLY A 486 9.99 -36.21 -6.34
N GLU A 487 9.97 -37.27 -7.17
CA GLU A 487 11.19 -37.99 -7.57
C GLU A 487 12.13 -37.14 -8.43
N ARG A 488 11.58 -36.29 -9.33
CA ARG A 488 12.38 -35.36 -10.14
C ARG A 488 12.99 -34.23 -9.33
N ALA A 489 12.24 -33.66 -8.40
CA ALA A 489 12.75 -32.63 -7.51
C ALA A 489 13.94 -33.16 -6.68
N GLN A 490 13.87 -34.41 -6.20
CA GLN A 490 14.95 -35.06 -5.46
C GLN A 490 16.18 -35.37 -6.34
N GLU A 491 15.99 -35.80 -7.58
CA GLU A 491 17.10 -36.05 -8.51
C GLU A 491 17.79 -34.75 -8.97
N GLU A 492 17.04 -33.66 -9.17
CA GLU A 492 17.63 -32.34 -9.45
C GLU A 492 18.43 -31.79 -8.27
N GLU A 493 17.91 -31.95 -7.05
CA GLU A 493 18.61 -31.56 -5.82
C GLU A 493 19.90 -32.37 -5.62
N ARG A 494 19.86 -33.68 -5.89
CA ARG A 494 21.03 -34.57 -5.87
C ARG A 494 22.09 -34.15 -6.91
N ARG A 495 21.68 -33.80 -8.13
CA ARG A 495 22.59 -33.27 -9.18
C ARG A 495 23.14 -31.89 -8.86
N LEU A 496 22.40 -31.05 -8.13
CA LEU A 496 22.91 -29.76 -7.67
C LEU A 496 23.97 -29.96 -6.58
N GLN A 497 23.72 -30.87 -5.63
CA GLN A 497 24.67 -31.21 -4.59
C GLN A 497 25.95 -31.83 -5.17
N GLU A 498 25.83 -32.76 -6.12
CA GLU A 498 27.00 -33.36 -6.81
C GLU A 498 27.82 -32.30 -7.60
N ARG A 499 27.17 -31.29 -8.19
CA ARG A 499 27.88 -30.18 -8.88
C ARG A 499 28.60 -29.25 -7.90
N ILE A 500 28.00 -28.98 -6.75
CA ILE A 500 28.60 -28.18 -5.67
C ILE A 500 29.80 -28.92 -5.05
N GLU A 501 29.69 -30.23 -4.83
CA GLU A 501 30.76 -31.06 -4.27
C GLU A 501 31.94 -31.26 -5.24
N ASN A 502 31.69 -31.27 -6.55
CA ASN A 502 32.73 -31.36 -7.58
C ASN A 502 33.41 -30.01 -7.89
N GLY A 503 33.02 -28.92 -7.20
CA GLY A 503 33.68 -27.61 -7.31
C GLY A 503 33.35 -26.85 -8.60
N ASP A 504 32.35 -27.27 -9.37
CA ASP A 504 31.90 -26.58 -10.57
C ASP A 504 30.98 -25.42 -10.18
N THR A 505 31.57 -24.29 -9.75
CA THR A 505 30.87 -23.03 -9.53
C THR A 505 30.87 -22.14 -10.78
N GLN A 506 30.87 -22.74 -11.98
CA GLN A 506 30.85 -22.00 -13.22
C GLN A 506 29.39 -21.68 -13.61
N GLU A 507 28.97 -20.44 -13.31
CA GLU A 507 27.85 -19.78 -13.98
C GLU A 507 28.15 -19.76 -15.49
N ASP A 508 27.45 -20.58 -16.27
CA ASP A 508 27.51 -20.54 -17.73
C ASP A 508 26.83 -19.26 -18.26
N SER A 509 27.66 -18.23 -18.29
CA SER A 509 27.83 -17.20 -19.32
C SER A 509 26.73 -17.02 -20.37
N ALA A 510 26.02 -15.91 -20.25
CA ALA A 510 25.76 -15.02 -21.38
C ALA A 510 25.92 -13.56 -20.94
N CYS A 511 27.18 -13.11 -20.80
CA CYS A 511 27.71 -11.84 -21.35
C CYS A 511 29.07 -11.49 -20.70
N PRO A 512 30.19 -11.55 -21.44
CA PRO A 512 31.50 -11.16 -20.94
C PRO A 512 31.75 -9.68 -21.25
N CYS A 513 31.62 -8.79 -20.26
CA CYS A 513 32.28 -7.48 -20.21
C CYS A 513 32.31 -6.94 -18.76
N ILE A 514 32.96 -7.69 -17.86
CA ILE A 514 33.56 -7.13 -16.65
C ILE A 514 35.03 -7.52 -16.69
N ILE A 515 35.88 -6.54 -16.99
CA ILE A 515 37.28 -6.54 -16.52
C ILE A 515 37.51 -5.18 -15.86
N MET A 516 37.86 -5.27 -14.57
CA MET A 516 38.25 -4.24 -13.59
C MET A 516 37.16 -3.39 -12.96
#